data_AF-A0A7F8PX79-F1
#
_entry.id   AF-A0A7F8PX79-F1
#
_cell.length_a   1.000
_cell.length_b   1.000
_cell.length_c   1.000
_cell.angle_alpha   90.00
_cell.angle_beta   90.00
_cell.angle_gamma   90.00
#
_symmetry.space_group_name_H-M   'P 1'
#
loop_
_entity.id
_entity.type
_entity.pdbx_description
1 polymer ?
#
loop_
_entity_poly.entity_id
_entity_poly.type
_entity_poly.pdbx_seq_one_letter_code
_entity_poly.pdbx_strand_id
1 'polypeptide(L)'
;MKRCASSSFKFFFTSSKGKCQKLEEALKSDSGTQLNVLRGDPFVRGGGSGFVSGLSFLELDNPAGNKQRYSSWAESVTGLPQVIKQKLTPLYELVKEVPCASVKRLYLRQALEEYLDEFDPCHCRPCQNGGIATVEGTQCQCHCKPYTFGVACEQGVLVGNDAGGVDGGWSCWSSWGPCVQGKKTRRRECNNPLPSEGGRSCIGEPSESSPCEHEELEHLRLLEPHCFPLSLAPKEFCPSPPALKDGFVQDEGAMFPVGKNIVYTCNEGYSLIGDPVARCGDDLQWLVGEMHCQKIACVLPALMDGIQSHPRKPFYGVGEKVTISCSRGMSLEGPSAFLCGSSLKWSPDMKSVQCVQKEAPLPPAVPECQRWEKLQNSRCVCKMPYECGIWSSSVGQCHTGLLAWEDLISAVNSPNRLQSPSV
;
A
#
# COMPACT_ATOMS: atom_id res chain seq x y z
N MET A 1 11.67 -4.14 -73.85
CA MET A 1 11.21 -5.54 -73.80
C MET A 1 10.80 -6.04 -75.19
N LYS A 2 11.45 -7.10 -75.72
CA LYS A 2 10.88 -7.90 -76.82
C LYS A 2 10.05 -9.02 -76.19
N ARG A 3 8.72 -9.00 -76.33
CA ARG A 3 7.85 -10.08 -75.84
C ARG A 3 8.03 -11.31 -76.73
N CYS A 4 8.28 -12.47 -76.15
CA CYS A 4 8.08 -13.75 -76.82
C CYS A 4 6.76 -14.35 -76.35
N ALA A 5 5.78 -14.42 -77.24
CA ALA A 5 4.50 -15.06 -76.98
C ALA A 5 4.47 -16.38 -77.74
N SER A 6 4.32 -17.49 -77.03
CA SER A 6 3.95 -18.79 -77.61
C SER A 6 2.46 -18.98 -77.40
N SER A 7 1.69 -18.87 -78.48
CA SER A 7 0.29 -19.27 -78.52
C SER A 7 0.22 -20.56 -79.33
N SER A 8 -0.25 -21.65 -78.72
CA SER A 8 -0.68 -22.83 -79.47
C SER A 8 -2.15 -22.66 -79.85
N PHE A 9 -2.41 -21.97 -80.95
CA PHE A 9 -3.69 -22.04 -81.64
C PHE A 9 -3.44 -22.51 -83.07
N LYS A 10 -4.05 -23.64 -83.43
CA LYS A 10 -4.04 -24.14 -84.80
C LYS A 10 -4.93 -23.22 -85.64
N PHE A 11 -4.34 -22.24 -86.31
CA PHE A 11 -4.61 -21.84 -87.70
C PHE A 11 -3.74 -20.61 -88.07
N PHE A 12 -3.12 -20.71 -89.26
CA PHE A 12 -2.27 -19.75 -90.00
C PHE A 12 -1.84 -18.42 -89.35
N PHE A 13 -0.54 -18.34 -89.03
CA PHE A 13 0.43 -17.20 -89.08
C PHE A 13 1.42 -17.25 -87.90
N THR A 14 2.65 -17.69 -88.18
CA THR A 14 3.76 -17.89 -87.23
C THR A 14 4.67 -16.65 -87.16
N SER A 15 4.59 -15.87 -86.07
CA SER A 15 5.50 -14.74 -85.78
C SER A 15 6.05 -14.74 -84.34
N SER A 16 6.22 -15.93 -83.75
CA SER A 16 6.76 -16.09 -82.39
C SER A 16 8.23 -16.54 -82.36
N LYS A 17 8.63 -17.46 -83.24
CA LYS A 17 9.99 -18.06 -83.24
C LYS A 17 11.13 -17.03 -83.42
N GLY A 18 10.98 -16.09 -84.35
CA GLY A 18 12.05 -15.10 -84.65
C GLY A 18 12.28 -14.04 -83.56
N LYS A 19 11.32 -13.82 -82.64
CA LYS A 19 11.49 -12.87 -81.52
C LYS A 19 12.24 -13.48 -80.34
N CYS A 20 12.00 -14.75 -80.05
CA CYS A 20 12.74 -15.50 -79.03
C CYS A 20 14.20 -15.71 -79.42
N GLN A 21 14.48 -16.03 -80.69
CA GLN A 21 15.85 -16.29 -81.16
C GLN A 21 16.73 -15.03 -81.05
N LYS A 22 16.18 -13.85 -81.40
CA LYS A 22 16.84 -12.55 -81.17
C LYS A 22 17.03 -12.19 -79.68
N LEU A 23 16.26 -12.79 -78.77
CA LEU A 23 16.42 -12.60 -77.33
C LEU A 23 17.51 -13.54 -76.80
N GLU A 24 17.53 -14.79 -77.25
CA GLU A 24 18.58 -15.75 -76.93
C GLU A 24 19.95 -15.26 -77.43
N GLU A 25 20.03 -14.73 -78.64
CA GLU A 25 21.24 -14.09 -79.18
C GLU A 25 21.67 -12.87 -78.36
N ALA A 26 20.72 -12.04 -77.91
CA ALA A 26 21.01 -10.88 -77.06
C ALA A 26 21.49 -11.30 -75.65
N LEU A 27 20.92 -12.36 -75.08
CA LEU A 27 21.33 -12.91 -73.79
C LEU A 27 22.70 -13.59 -73.86
N LYS A 28 23.03 -14.24 -74.98
CA LYS A 28 24.37 -14.79 -75.23
C LYS A 28 25.40 -13.66 -75.31
N SER A 29 25.07 -12.53 -75.94
CA SER A 29 25.97 -11.38 -76.02
C SER A 29 26.22 -10.66 -74.69
N ASP A 30 25.27 -10.71 -73.76
CA ASP A 30 25.35 -10.03 -72.45
C ASP A 30 26.07 -10.88 -71.38
N SER A 31 26.19 -12.20 -71.59
CA SER A 31 26.69 -13.15 -70.57
C SER A 31 28.19 -13.03 -70.23
N GLY A 32 29.01 -12.39 -71.08
CA GLY A 32 30.38 -11.90 -70.78
C GLY A 32 31.44 -12.92 -70.33
N THR A 33 31.09 -14.14 -69.95
CA THR A 33 31.99 -15.22 -69.50
C THR A 33 32.14 -16.30 -70.57
N GLN A 34 33.30 -16.95 -70.62
CA GLN A 34 33.63 -18.04 -71.58
C GLN A 34 32.65 -19.25 -71.55
N LEU A 35 31.79 -19.33 -70.53
CA LEU A 35 30.69 -20.27 -70.40
C LEU A 35 29.40 -19.44 -70.52
N ASN A 36 28.55 -19.70 -71.52
CA ASN A 36 27.26 -19.03 -71.77
C ASN A 36 26.23 -19.35 -70.66
N VAL A 37 26.54 -18.96 -69.42
CA VAL A 37 25.77 -19.26 -68.21
C VAL A 37 25.23 -17.95 -67.68
N LEU A 38 23.90 -17.87 -67.59
CA LEU A 38 23.24 -16.74 -66.96
C LEU A 38 23.05 -17.04 -65.47
N ARG A 39 23.46 -16.10 -64.63
CA ARG A 39 23.13 -16.11 -63.21
C ARG A 39 21.85 -15.31 -62.99
N GLY A 40 20.84 -15.95 -62.42
CA GLY A 40 19.62 -15.31 -61.93
C GLY A 40 19.57 -15.31 -60.41
N ASP A 41 18.60 -14.59 -59.87
CA ASP A 41 18.23 -14.60 -58.45
C ASP A 41 16.83 -15.22 -58.27
N PRO A 42 16.70 -16.56 -58.36
CA PRO A 42 15.42 -17.21 -58.33
C PRO A 42 14.88 -17.31 -56.89
N PHE A 43 13.64 -16.89 -56.69
CA PHE A 43 12.96 -17.10 -55.42
C PHE A 43 12.42 -18.54 -55.32
N VAL A 44 13.21 -19.43 -54.73
CA VAL A 44 12.89 -20.86 -54.60
C VAL A 44 12.60 -21.21 -53.14
N ARG A 45 11.51 -21.95 -52.92
CA ARG A 45 11.09 -22.45 -51.60
C ARG A 45 10.93 -23.97 -51.62
N GLY A 46 11.49 -24.65 -50.62
CA GLY A 46 11.51 -26.12 -50.51
C GLY A 46 12.57 -26.82 -51.38
N GLY A 47 12.82 -28.08 -51.06
CA GLY A 47 13.85 -28.91 -51.69
C GLY A 47 15.21 -28.83 -51.00
N GLY A 48 16.14 -29.68 -51.42
CA GLY A 48 17.49 -29.70 -50.87
C GLY A 48 18.29 -28.46 -51.26
N SER A 49 19.02 -27.86 -50.31
CA SER A 49 19.79 -26.62 -50.51
C SER A 49 20.76 -26.69 -51.70
N GLY A 50 21.39 -27.85 -51.93
CA GLY A 50 22.25 -28.09 -53.09
C GLY A 50 21.51 -27.95 -54.42
N PHE A 51 20.31 -28.53 -54.54
CA PHE A 51 19.49 -28.43 -55.76
C PHE A 51 18.94 -27.00 -55.96
N VAL A 52 18.56 -26.34 -54.87
CA VAL A 52 18.12 -24.94 -54.89
C VAL A 52 19.22 -24.02 -55.42
N SER A 53 20.45 -24.16 -54.91
CA SER A 53 21.58 -23.34 -55.35
C SER A 53 21.84 -23.46 -56.86
N GLY A 54 21.67 -24.66 -57.41
CA GLY A 54 21.85 -24.92 -58.84
C GLY A 54 20.85 -24.19 -59.75
N LEU A 55 19.64 -23.90 -59.26
CA LEU A 55 18.62 -23.18 -60.04
C LEU A 55 18.96 -21.72 -60.32
N SER A 56 19.94 -21.16 -59.60
CA SER A 56 20.42 -19.80 -59.82
C SER A 56 21.23 -19.66 -61.12
N PHE A 57 21.58 -20.77 -61.76
CA PHE A 57 22.40 -20.77 -62.97
C PHE A 57 21.64 -21.43 -64.12
N LEU A 58 21.55 -20.73 -65.24
CA LEU A 58 20.91 -21.18 -66.47
C LEU A 58 21.95 -21.29 -67.59
N GLU A 59 22.26 -22.51 -68.01
CA GLU A 59 23.21 -22.79 -69.10
C GLU A 59 22.50 -22.63 -70.46
N LEU A 60 22.78 -21.57 -71.22
CA LEU A 60 22.06 -21.29 -72.46
C LEU A 60 22.30 -22.35 -73.55
N ASP A 61 23.47 -22.99 -73.53
CA ASP A 61 23.83 -24.02 -74.51
C ASP A 61 23.41 -25.44 -74.09
N ASN A 62 22.90 -25.61 -72.86
CA ASN A 62 22.52 -26.91 -72.32
C ASN A 62 21.08 -26.91 -71.75
N PRO A 63 20.07 -26.80 -72.63
CA PRO A 63 18.66 -26.80 -72.20
C PRO A 63 18.25 -28.12 -71.52
N ALA A 64 18.86 -29.25 -71.92
CA ALA A 64 18.61 -30.55 -71.31
C ALA A 64 19.12 -30.62 -69.86
N GLY A 65 20.32 -30.10 -69.59
CA GLY A 65 20.89 -29.99 -68.25
C GLY A 65 20.06 -29.10 -67.34
N ASN A 66 19.56 -27.96 -67.84
CA ASN A 66 18.67 -27.10 -67.06
C ASN A 66 17.36 -27.80 -66.70
N LYS A 67 16.75 -28.52 -67.65
CA LYS A 67 15.54 -29.31 -67.40
C LYS A 67 15.79 -30.40 -66.35
N GLN A 68 16.91 -31.12 -66.46
CA GLN A 68 17.28 -32.14 -65.49
C GLN A 68 17.48 -31.56 -64.09
N ARG A 69 18.16 -30.42 -63.98
CA ARG A 69 18.37 -29.71 -62.71
C ARG A 69 17.05 -29.32 -62.05
N TYR A 70 16.10 -28.80 -62.84
CA TYR A 70 14.76 -28.50 -62.36
C TYR A 70 14.02 -29.76 -61.90
N SER A 71 14.09 -30.85 -62.66
CA SER A 71 13.49 -32.13 -62.28
C SER A 71 14.08 -32.70 -60.99
N SER A 72 15.41 -32.68 -60.82
CA SER A 72 16.07 -33.13 -59.60
C SER A 72 15.72 -32.26 -58.40
N TRP A 73 15.60 -30.94 -58.57
CA TRP A 73 15.09 -30.08 -57.51
C TRP A 73 13.63 -30.43 -57.16
N ALA A 74 12.75 -30.56 -58.15
CA ALA A 74 11.33 -30.87 -57.94
C ALA A 74 11.13 -32.21 -57.21
N GLU A 75 11.94 -33.22 -57.53
CA GLU A 75 11.99 -34.48 -56.78
C GLU A 75 12.45 -34.24 -55.33
N SER A 76 13.49 -33.43 -55.11
CA SER A 76 13.96 -33.10 -53.76
C SER A 76 12.91 -32.37 -52.90
N VAL A 77 12.01 -31.60 -53.50
CA VAL A 77 10.92 -30.90 -52.77
C VAL A 77 9.98 -31.91 -52.11
N THR A 78 9.78 -33.09 -52.71
CA THR A 78 8.94 -34.13 -52.11
C THR A 78 9.55 -34.71 -50.83
N GLY A 79 10.88 -34.83 -50.78
CA GLY A 79 11.60 -35.30 -49.59
C GLY A 79 11.87 -34.20 -48.55
N LEU A 80 11.93 -32.94 -48.98
CA LEU A 80 12.14 -31.76 -48.13
C LEU A 80 11.10 -30.67 -48.44
N PRO A 81 9.83 -30.89 -48.10
CA PRO A 81 8.77 -29.94 -48.37
C PRO A 81 8.89 -28.70 -47.48
N GLN A 82 8.48 -27.55 -48.01
CA GLN A 82 8.32 -26.32 -47.23
C GLN A 82 6.87 -25.85 -47.30
N VAL A 83 6.32 -25.43 -46.17
CA VAL A 83 4.94 -24.95 -46.10
C VAL A 83 4.89 -23.51 -46.58
N ILE A 84 4.30 -23.27 -47.76
CA ILE A 84 4.32 -21.96 -48.42
C ILE A 84 2.99 -21.20 -48.43
N LYS A 85 1.85 -21.91 -48.35
CA LYS A 85 0.49 -21.36 -48.44
C LYS A 85 -0.34 -21.79 -47.24
N GLN A 86 0.01 -21.27 -46.07
CA GLN A 86 -0.71 -21.55 -44.83
C GLN A 86 -1.95 -20.67 -44.72
N LYS A 87 -3.01 -21.22 -44.12
CA LYS A 87 -4.10 -20.41 -43.57
C LYS A 87 -3.77 -20.16 -42.11
N LEU A 88 -3.76 -18.89 -41.71
CA LEU A 88 -3.43 -18.48 -40.35
C LEU A 88 -4.72 -18.36 -39.54
N THR A 89 -4.64 -18.74 -38.27
CA THR A 89 -5.67 -18.49 -37.25
C THR A 89 -5.02 -17.81 -36.04
N PRO A 90 -5.75 -16.98 -35.28
CA PRO A 90 -5.17 -16.29 -34.14
C PRO A 90 -4.59 -17.26 -33.12
N LEU A 91 -3.34 -17.03 -32.71
CA LEU A 91 -2.59 -17.98 -31.88
C LEU A 91 -3.17 -18.10 -30.46
N TYR A 92 -3.74 -17.01 -29.93
CA TYR A 92 -4.33 -16.98 -28.58
C TYR A 92 -5.54 -17.92 -28.44
N GLU A 93 -6.20 -18.34 -29.54
CA GLU A 93 -7.31 -19.31 -29.49
C GLU A 93 -6.86 -20.73 -29.12
N LEU A 94 -5.56 -21.01 -29.15
CA LEU A 94 -5.01 -22.28 -28.68
C LEU A 94 -4.95 -22.37 -27.15
N VAL A 95 -5.13 -21.26 -26.43
CA VAL A 95 -5.14 -21.22 -24.96
C VAL A 95 -6.47 -21.76 -24.45
N LYS A 96 -6.49 -23.05 -24.12
CA LYS A 96 -7.69 -23.77 -23.68
C LYS A 96 -7.52 -24.45 -22.34
N GLU A 97 -6.61 -25.42 -22.24
CA GLU A 97 -6.48 -26.30 -21.07
C GLU A 97 -5.30 -25.88 -20.18
N VAL A 98 -5.36 -24.66 -19.65
CA VAL A 98 -4.36 -24.13 -18.70
C VAL A 98 -5.05 -23.41 -17.54
N PRO A 99 -4.41 -23.27 -16.37
CA PRO A 99 -4.96 -22.47 -15.28
C PRO A 99 -5.22 -21.04 -15.76
N CYS A 100 -6.42 -20.52 -15.48
CA CYS A 100 -6.88 -19.19 -15.90
C CYS A 100 -6.88 -18.98 -17.42
N ALA A 101 -7.28 -20.02 -18.19
CA ALA A 101 -7.22 -20.00 -19.65
C ALA A 101 -8.01 -18.84 -20.27
N SER A 102 -9.24 -18.58 -19.81
CA SER A 102 -10.10 -17.53 -20.37
C SER A 102 -9.47 -16.14 -20.15
N VAL A 103 -8.97 -15.90 -18.94
CA VAL A 103 -8.29 -14.66 -18.56
C VAL A 103 -6.99 -14.47 -19.35
N LYS A 104 -6.17 -15.53 -19.47
CA LYS A 104 -4.94 -15.51 -20.28
C LYS A 104 -5.22 -15.26 -21.74
N ARG A 105 -6.26 -15.89 -22.30
CA ARG A 105 -6.68 -15.69 -23.70
C ARG A 105 -7.10 -14.24 -23.94
N LEU A 106 -7.86 -13.64 -23.03
CA LEU A 106 -8.24 -12.23 -23.09
C LEU A 106 -6.99 -11.33 -23.10
N TYR A 107 -6.07 -11.50 -22.15
CA TYR A 107 -4.85 -10.69 -22.10
C TYR A 107 -3.91 -10.92 -23.27
N LEU A 108 -3.81 -12.14 -23.80
CA LEU A 108 -3.00 -12.42 -24.99
C LEU A 108 -3.58 -11.77 -26.25
N ARG A 109 -4.91 -11.71 -26.38
CA ARG A 109 -5.56 -10.96 -27.46
C ARG A 109 -5.22 -9.47 -27.36
N GLN A 110 -5.34 -8.88 -26.17
CA GLN A 110 -4.99 -7.46 -25.94
C GLN A 110 -3.51 -7.18 -26.24
N ALA A 111 -2.60 -8.01 -25.70
CA ALA A 111 -1.17 -7.88 -25.94
C ALA A 111 -0.80 -8.04 -27.43
N LEU A 112 -1.50 -8.92 -28.16
CA LEU A 112 -1.30 -9.08 -29.60
C LEU A 112 -1.78 -7.86 -30.38
N GLU A 113 -2.92 -7.26 -29.99
CA GLU A 113 -3.41 -6.01 -30.58
C GLU A 113 -2.41 -4.86 -30.38
N GLU A 114 -1.87 -4.71 -29.17
CA GLU A 114 -0.82 -3.72 -28.86
C GLU A 114 0.46 -3.98 -29.65
N TYR A 115 0.92 -5.24 -29.70
CA TYR A 115 2.11 -5.62 -30.46
C TYR A 115 1.96 -5.32 -31.96
N LEU A 116 0.80 -5.63 -32.54
CA LEU A 116 0.54 -5.37 -33.96
C LEU A 116 0.52 -3.87 -34.26
N ASP A 117 0.01 -3.04 -33.34
CA ASP A 117 -0.02 -1.58 -33.50
C ASP A 117 1.37 -0.96 -33.33
N GLU A 118 2.20 -1.47 -32.42
CA GLU A 118 3.57 -1.00 -32.17
C GLU A 118 4.50 -1.26 -33.36
N PHE A 119 4.40 -2.45 -33.96
CA PHE A 119 5.25 -2.87 -35.08
C PHE A 119 4.59 -2.69 -36.46
N ASP A 120 3.47 -1.97 -36.54
CA ASP A 120 2.82 -1.70 -37.83
C ASP A 120 3.75 -0.86 -38.73
N PRO A 121 3.97 -1.25 -40.01
CA PRO A 121 4.77 -0.47 -40.94
C PRO A 121 4.30 0.97 -41.20
N CYS A 122 3.08 1.34 -40.78
CA CYS A 122 2.58 2.71 -40.83
C CYS A 122 3.48 3.73 -40.12
N HIS A 123 4.27 3.29 -39.12
CA HIS A 123 5.21 4.16 -38.39
C HIS A 123 6.41 4.56 -39.25
N CYS A 124 6.67 3.80 -40.32
CA CYS A 124 7.73 4.08 -41.26
C CYS A 124 7.32 5.15 -42.27
N ARG A 125 8.33 5.91 -42.71
CA ARG A 125 8.19 6.79 -43.87
C ARG A 125 8.06 5.95 -45.14
N PRO A 126 7.36 6.46 -46.17
CA PRO A 126 7.17 5.73 -47.41
C PRO A 126 8.49 5.61 -48.18
N CYS A 127 8.71 4.46 -48.78
CA CYS A 127 9.89 4.20 -49.61
C CYS A 127 9.74 4.81 -51.01
N GLN A 128 10.85 5.10 -51.67
CA GLN A 128 10.84 5.59 -53.06
C GLN A 128 10.44 4.47 -54.03
N ASN A 129 10.02 4.86 -55.23
CA ASN A 129 9.63 3.94 -56.31
C ASN A 129 8.59 2.87 -55.90
N GLY A 130 7.71 3.20 -54.93
CA GLY A 130 6.68 2.28 -54.44
C GLY A 130 7.24 1.05 -53.70
N GLY A 131 8.41 1.16 -53.09
CA GLY A 131 8.95 0.13 -52.19
C GLY A 131 8.05 -0.10 -50.98
N ILE A 132 8.11 -1.31 -50.41
CA ILE A 132 7.32 -1.70 -49.23
C ILE A 132 8.17 -1.48 -47.99
N ALA A 133 7.72 -0.63 -47.08
CA ALA A 133 8.34 -0.45 -45.78
C ALA A 133 7.99 -1.62 -44.85
N THR A 134 8.95 -2.04 -44.04
CA THR A 134 8.78 -3.03 -42.97
C THR A 134 9.58 -2.61 -41.75
N VAL A 135 9.19 -3.10 -40.57
CA VAL A 135 9.89 -2.85 -39.32
C VAL A 135 10.71 -4.09 -38.97
N GLU A 136 12.03 -3.95 -38.86
CA GLU A 136 12.96 -4.98 -38.39
C GLU A 136 13.59 -4.51 -37.07
N GLY A 137 13.08 -5.04 -35.96
CA GLY A 137 13.43 -4.56 -34.62
C GLY A 137 12.94 -3.13 -34.41
N THR A 138 13.85 -2.15 -34.36
CA THR A 138 13.55 -0.73 -34.20
C THR A 138 13.84 0.11 -35.44
N GLN A 139 14.16 -0.53 -36.58
CA GLN A 139 14.53 0.13 -37.81
C GLN A 139 13.53 -0.15 -38.93
N CYS A 140 13.23 0.89 -39.72
CA CYS A 140 12.48 0.74 -40.96
C CYS A 140 13.40 0.27 -42.10
N GLN A 141 13.00 -0.79 -42.79
CA GLN A 141 13.67 -1.31 -43.97
C GLN A 141 12.75 -1.27 -45.19
N CYS A 142 13.29 -0.80 -46.32
CA CYS A 142 12.57 -0.73 -47.58
C CYS A 142 12.87 -1.96 -48.44
N HIS A 143 11.84 -2.75 -48.74
CA HIS A 143 11.91 -3.82 -49.73
C HIS A 143 11.54 -3.29 -51.11
N CYS A 144 12.52 -3.29 -52.00
CA CYS A 144 12.41 -2.67 -53.31
C CYS A 144 11.65 -3.54 -54.31
N LYS A 145 10.91 -2.87 -55.21
CA LYS A 145 10.29 -3.52 -56.36
C LYS A 145 11.39 -4.04 -57.31
N PRO A 146 11.10 -5.05 -58.15
CA PRO A 146 12.08 -5.56 -59.12
C PRO A 146 12.71 -4.44 -59.95
N TYR A 147 14.03 -4.50 -60.15
CA TYR A 147 14.84 -3.51 -60.90
C TYR A 147 15.01 -2.13 -60.24
N THR A 148 14.60 -1.98 -58.97
CA THR A 148 14.92 -0.81 -58.13
C THR A 148 15.84 -1.22 -56.99
N PHE A 149 16.70 -0.31 -56.55
CA PHE A 149 17.72 -0.58 -55.53
C PHE A 149 18.13 0.70 -54.79
N GLY A 150 19.02 0.55 -53.81
CA GLY A 150 19.41 1.62 -52.89
C GLY A 150 18.71 1.50 -51.54
N VAL A 151 19.16 2.28 -50.56
CA VAL A 151 18.72 2.17 -49.15
C VAL A 151 17.22 2.42 -48.97
N ALA A 152 16.65 3.30 -49.79
CA ALA A 152 15.22 3.63 -49.79
C ALA A 152 14.54 3.31 -51.14
N CYS A 153 15.15 2.44 -51.96
CA CYS A 153 14.70 2.11 -53.32
C CYS A 153 14.69 3.30 -54.30
N GLU A 154 15.59 4.26 -54.09
CA GLU A 154 15.67 5.52 -54.85
C GLU A 154 16.33 5.38 -56.23
N GLN A 155 17.10 4.31 -56.47
CA GLN A 155 17.81 4.07 -57.72
C GLN A 155 17.12 2.99 -58.55
N GLY A 156 17.38 3.00 -59.86
CA GLY A 156 16.73 2.11 -60.83
C GLY A 156 15.47 2.72 -61.44
N VAL A 157 14.84 1.97 -62.35
CA VAL A 157 13.65 2.43 -63.08
C VAL A 157 12.61 1.33 -63.00
N LEU A 158 11.38 1.71 -62.63
CA LEU A 158 10.24 0.81 -62.63
C LEU A 158 9.93 0.37 -64.06
N VAL A 159 9.81 -0.94 -64.29
CA VAL A 159 9.62 -1.51 -65.63
C VAL A 159 8.22 -2.09 -65.76
N GLY A 160 7.49 -1.75 -66.83
CA GLY A 160 6.20 -2.35 -67.14
C GLY A 160 5.02 -1.72 -66.40
N ASN A 161 4.09 -2.53 -65.88
CA ASN A 161 2.87 -2.05 -65.20
C ASN A 161 3.16 -1.37 -63.84
N ASP A 162 4.36 -1.55 -63.28
CA ASP A 162 4.78 -0.93 -62.02
C ASP A 162 5.27 0.50 -62.18
N ALA A 163 5.43 0.99 -63.42
CA ALA A 163 5.89 2.36 -63.70
C ALA A 163 4.82 3.44 -63.47
N GLY A 164 3.61 3.05 -63.06
CA GLY A 164 2.47 3.95 -62.89
C GLY A 164 2.16 4.22 -61.42
N GLY A 165 2.44 5.45 -60.99
CA GLY A 165 1.89 6.05 -59.78
C GLY A 165 2.47 5.59 -58.44
N VAL A 166 2.23 6.41 -57.40
CA VAL A 166 2.45 6.03 -56.01
C VAL A 166 1.13 5.55 -55.44
N ASP A 167 1.07 4.28 -55.05
CA ASP A 167 -0.11 3.71 -54.38
C ASP A 167 -0.25 4.30 -52.96
N GLY A 168 -1.48 4.56 -52.54
CA GLY A 168 -1.78 5.09 -51.22
C GLY A 168 -1.53 4.08 -50.11
N GLY A 169 -0.97 4.56 -49.00
CA GLY A 169 -0.80 3.79 -47.77
C GLY A 169 -1.53 4.44 -46.59
N TRP A 170 -1.97 3.59 -45.67
CA TRP A 170 -2.67 4.04 -44.47
C TRP A 170 -1.69 4.69 -43.48
N SER A 171 -2.12 5.78 -42.87
CA SER A 171 -1.52 6.30 -41.64
C SER A 171 -1.67 5.28 -40.52
N CYS A 172 -0.88 5.46 -39.47
CA CYS A 172 -1.16 4.75 -38.23
C CYS A 172 -2.56 5.08 -37.72
N TRP A 173 -3.12 4.12 -37.01
CA TRP A 173 -4.37 4.33 -36.30
C TRP A 173 -4.19 5.41 -35.23
N SER A 174 -5.24 6.19 -35.03
CA SER A 174 -5.35 7.00 -33.82
C SER A 174 -5.43 6.10 -32.59
N SER A 175 -5.08 6.64 -31.43
CA SER A 175 -5.45 6.00 -30.16
C SER A 175 -6.95 5.73 -30.13
N TRP A 176 -7.34 4.65 -29.45
CA TRP A 176 -8.74 4.35 -29.20
C TRP A 176 -9.40 5.53 -28.45
N GLY A 177 -10.55 5.99 -28.96
CA GLY A 177 -11.38 6.96 -28.26
C GLY A 177 -11.99 6.39 -26.98
N PRO A 178 -12.57 7.25 -26.12
CA PRO A 178 -13.22 6.80 -24.90
C PRO A 178 -14.37 5.83 -25.21
N CYS A 179 -14.63 4.91 -24.27
CA CYS A 179 -15.75 4.00 -24.39
C CYS A 179 -17.07 4.78 -24.24
N VAL A 180 -17.86 4.85 -25.32
CA VAL A 180 -19.18 5.49 -25.34
C VAL A 180 -20.21 4.43 -25.73
N GLN A 181 -21.21 4.21 -24.87
CA GLN A 181 -22.25 3.19 -25.07
C GLN A 181 -21.67 1.79 -25.37
N GLY A 182 -20.62 1.39 -24.64
CA GLY A 182 -20.01 0.06 -24.77
C GLY A 182 -19.14 -0.13 -26.02
N LYS A 183 -18.86 0.92 -26.80
CA LYS A 183 -17.98 0.86 -27.98
C LYS A 183 -16.86 1.89 -27.90
N LYS A 184 -15.67 1.48 -28.33
CA LYS A 184 -14.51 2.34 -28.60
C LYS A 184 -14.34 2.48 -30.11
N THR A 185 -13.85 3.63 -30.57
CA THR A 185 -13.62 3.89 -32.00
C THR A 185 -12.23 4.47 -32.24
N ARG A 186 -11.64 4.15 -33.39
CA ARG A 186 -10.37 4.71 -33.86
C ARG A 186 -10.43 5.03 -35.35
N ARG A 187 -9.54 5.90 -35.83
CA ARG A 187 -9.52 6.38 -37.22
C ARG A 187 -8.11 6.37 -37.80
N ARG A 188 -8.02 6.27 -39.12
CA ARG A 188 -6.81 6.39 -39.91
C ARG A 188 -7.10 7.09 -41.23
N GLU A 189 -6.07 7.61 -41.86
CA GLU A 189 -6.18 8.37 -43.11
C GLU A 189 -5.30 7.76 -44.20
N CYS A 190 -5.72 7.86 -45.45
CA CYS A 190 -4.94 7.35 -46.59
C CYS A 190 -3.91 8.40 -47.02
N ASN A 191 -2.85 8.57 -46.24
CA ASN A 191 -1.86 9.63 -46.43
C ASN A 191 -0.38 9.21 -46.26
N ASN A 192 -0.08 7.93 -46.03
CA ASN A 192 1.28 7.43 -45.83
C ASN A 192 1.65 6.27 -46.78
N PRO A 193 1.94 6.54 -48.08
CA PRO A 193 1.93 7.85 -48.74
C PRO A 193 0.55 8.23 -49.32
N LEU A 194 0.41 9.48 -49.75
CA LEU A 194 -0.74 9.93 -50.54
C LEU A 194 -0.72 9.31 -51.95
N PRO A 195 -1.85 8.78 -52.46
CA PRO A 195 -1.93 8.32 -53.84
C PRO A 195 -1.62 9.43 -54.84
N SER A 196 -0.79 9.16 -55.85
CA SER A 196 -0.46 10.12 -56.91
C SER A 196 -0.18 9.45 -58.26
N GLU A 197 -0.20 10.24 -59.35
CA GLU A 197 0.15 9.80 -60.72
C GLU A 197 -0.60 8.52 -61.18
N GLY A 198 -1.88 8.38 -60.79
CA GLY A 198 -2.73 7.24 -61.14
C GLY A 198 -2.59 6.01 -60.22
N GLY A 199 -1.87 6.13 -59.10
CA GLY A 199 -1.77 5.09 -58.07
C GLY A 199 -3.12 4.76 -57.41
N ARG A 200 -3.21 3.56 -56.83
CA ARG A 200 -4.44 3.06 -56.20
C ARG A 200 -4.67 3.73 -54.86
N SER A 201 -5.93 3.97 -54.51
CA SER A 201 -6.30 4.38 -53.16
C SER A 201 -6.13 3.23 -52.17
N CYS A 202 -5.97 3.56 -50.88
CA CYS A 202 -5.85 2.58 -49.81
C CYS A 202 -7.09 1.68 -49.76
N ILE A 203 -6.87 0.37 -49.61
CA ILE A 203 -7.94 -0.61 -49.48
C ILE A 203 -8.24 -0.83 -47.99
N GLY A 204 -9.50 -0.69 -47.60
CA GLY A 204 -9.99 -0.92 -46.23
C GLY A 204 -10.78 0.25 -45.67
N GLU A 205 -11.21 0.13 -44.41
CA GLU A 205 -12.03 1.15 -43.75
C GLU A 205 -11.16 2.23 -43.08
N PRO A 206 -11.58 3.52 -43.12
CA PRO A 206 -10.89 4.63 -42.46
C PRO A 206 -11.24 4.77 -40.97
N SER A 207 -12.30 4.08 -40.52
CA SER A 207 -12.74 4.08 -39.14
C SER A 207 -13.11 2.69 -38.67
N GLU A 208 -12.74 2.35 -37.45
CA GLU A 208 -13.04 1.07 -36.84
C GLU A 208 -13.77 1.29 -35.50
N SER A 209 -14.72 0.41 -35.20
CA SER A 209 -15.43 0.37 -33.93
C SER A 209 -15.34 -1.03 -33.32
N SER A 210 -14.97 -1.11 -32.05
CA SER A 210 -14.87 -2.36 -31.30
C SER A 210 -15.65 -2.26 -29.98
N PRO A 211 -16.26 -3.34 -29.47
CA PRO A 211 -16.84 -3.34 -28.13
C PRO A 211 -15.77 -3.10 -27.06
N CYS A 212 -16.19 -2.57 -25.92
CA CYS A 212 -15.29 -2.39 -24.78
C CYS A 212 -15.17 -3.69 -23.99
N GLU A 213 -13.93 -4.10 -23.68
CA GLU A 213 -13.66 -5.38 -23.01
C GLU A 213 -13.98 -5.39 -21.50
N HIS A 214 -14.45 -4.26 -20.93
CA HIS A 214 -14.79 -4.19 -19.50
C HIS A 214 -15.86 -5.20 -19.10
N GLU A 215 -16.89 -5.41 -19.94
CA GLU A 215 -17.96 -6.36 -19.63
C GLU A 215 -17.48 -7.82 -19.64
N GLU A 216 -16.58 -8.17 -20.56
CA GLU A 216 -15.97 -9.50 -20.62
C GLU A 216 -15.06 -9.74 -19.41
N LEU A 217 -14.28 -8.72 -19.00
CA LEU A 217 -13.42 -8.79 -17.83
C LEU A 217 -14.22 -8.95 -16.52
N GLU A 218 -15.30 -8.19 -16.34
CA GLU A 218 -16.20 -8.34 -15.18
C GLU A 218 -16.85 -9.72 -15.16
N HIS A 219 -17.34 -10.21 -16.31
CA HIS A 219 -17.90 -11.56 -16.40
C HIS A 219 -16.90 -12.64 -15.95
N LEU A 220 -15.64 -12.53 -16.39
CA LEU A 220 -14.58 -13.44 -15.98
C LEU A 220 -14.22 -13.31 -14.49
N ARG A 221 -14.32 -12.12 -13.90
CA ARG A 221 -14.12 -11.93 -12.45
C ARG A 221 -15.14 -12.70 -11.61
N LEU A 222 -16.39 -12.81 -12.07
CA LEU A 222 -17.41 -13.61 -11.40
C LEU A 222 -17.17 -15.12 -11.55
N LEU A 223 -16.70 -15.56 -12.73
CA LEU A 223 -16.52 -16.98 -13.03
C LEU A 223 -15.20 -17.57 -12.46
N GLU A 224 -14.11 -16.82 -12.56
CA GLU A 224 -12.75 -17.26 -12.19
C GLU A 224 -12.07 -16.25 -11.24
N PRO A 225 -12.61 -15.96 -10.04
CA PRO A 225 -12.11 -14.89 -9.16
C PRO A 225 -10.66 -15.10 -8.69
N HIS A 226 -10.22 -16.36 -8.55
CA HIS A 226 -8.86 -16.72 -8.17
C HIS A 226 -7.80 -16.37 -9.22
N CYS A 227 -8.23 -16.12 -10.47
CA CYS A 227 -7.36 -15.74 -11.57
C CYS A 227 -7.08 -14.24 -11.64
N PHE A 228 -7.81 -13.46 -10.86
CA PHE A 228 -7.55 -12.06 -10.66
C PHE A 228 -6.77 -11.91 -9.36
N PRO A 229 -5.82 -10.96 -9.28
CA PRO A 229 -5.29 -10.59 -7.99
C PRO A 229 -6.51 -10.20 -7.15
N LEU A 230 -6.75 -10.93 -6.06
CA LEU A 230 -7.72 -10.51 -5.04
C LEU A 230 -7.35 -9.04 -4.78
N SER A 231 -8.25 -8.12 -5.12
CA SER A 231 -8.01 -6.70 -4.85
C SER A 231 -8.15 -6.50 -3.33
N LEU A 232 -7.18 -7.03 -2.58
CA LEU A 232 -6.98 -6.81 -1.17
C LEU A 232 -6.25 -5.49 -0.93
N ALA A 233 -6.07 -4.67 -1.98
CA ALA A 233 -6.01 -3.22 -1.84
C ALA A 233 -7.45 -2.70 -1.97
N PRO A 234 -8.23 -2.67 -0.88
CA PRO A 234 -9.46 -1.90 -0.83
C PRO A 234 -9.11 -0.49 -1.31
N LYS A 235 -9.78 -0.02 -2.36
CA LYS A 235 -9.57 1.34 -2.90
C LYS A 235 -10.16 2.41 -1.98
N GLU A 236 -10.99 1.97 -1.05
CA GLU A 236 -11.84 2.78 -0.20
C GLU A 236 -11.59 2.39 1.26
N PHE A 237 -11.37 3.40 2.09
CA PHE A 237 -11.01 3.25 3.49
C PHE A 237 -11.89 4.18 4.33
N CYS A 238 -12.42 3.67 5.44
CA CYS A 238 -12.96 4.51 6.50
C CYS A 238 -11.83 5.26 7.21
N PRO A 239 -12.11 6.50 7.70
CA PRO A 239 -11.22 7.21 8.59
C PRO A 239 -11.13 6.49 9.95
N SER A 240 -10.29 7.02 10.85
CA SER A 240 -10.20 6.52 12.22
C SER A 240 -11.60 6.40 12.86
N PRO A 241 -11.90 5.28 13.52
CA PRO A 241 -13.20 5.06 14.16
C PRO A 241 -13.50 6.07 15.29
N PRO A 242 -14.78 6.29 15.61
CA PRO A 242 -15.18 7.16 16.72
C PRO A 242 -14.59 6.73 18.08
N ALA A 243 -14.16 7.68 18.91
CA ALA A 243 -13.62 7.32 20.22
C ALA A 243 -14.72 6.87 21.20
N LEU A 244 -14.48 5.75 21.91
CA LEU A 244 -15.34 5.30 23.01
C LEU A 244 -14.89 5.95 24.33
N LYS A 245 -15.82 6.55 25.07
CA LYS A 245 -15.52 7.15 26.38
C LYS A 245 -15.09 6.07 27.38
N ASP A 246 -13.98 6.32 28.08
CA ASP A 246 -13.35 5.38 29.02
C ASP A 246 -12.97 4.04 28.36
N GLY A 247 -12.72 4.05 27.05
CA GLY A 247 -12.25 2.92 26.27
C GLY A 247 -11.35 3.33 25.10
N PHE A 248 -10.92 2.33 24.34
CA PHE A 248 -10.01 2.46 23.20
C PHE A 248 -10.30 1.36 22.18
N VAL A 249 -9.77 1.52 20.96
CA VAL A 249 -9.86 0.51 19.89
C VAL A 249 -8.63 -0.39 19.96
N GLN A 250 -8.83 -1.70 19.89
CA GLN A 250 -7.72 -2.67 20.01
C GLN A 250 -6.77 -2.64 18.81
N ASP A 251 -7.28 -2.31 17.62
CA ASP A 251 -6.50 -2.22 16.38
C ASP A 251 -5.87 -0.83 16.18
N GLU A 252 -4.57 -0.78 15.89
CA GLU A 252 -3.86 0.45 15.53
C GLU A 252 -3.94 0.71 14.02
N GLY A 253 -4.36 1.92 13.60
CA GLY A 253 -4.38 2.31 12.19
C GLY A 253 -5.07 3.66 11.95
N ALA A 254 -4.60 4.40 10.94
CA ALA A 254 -5.22 5.67 10.52
C ALA A 254 -6.32 5.48 9.46
N MET A 255 -6.32 4.34 8.75
CA MET A 255 -7.23 4.03 7.66
C MET A 255 -7.64 2.55 7.76
N PHE A 256 -8.94 2.28 7.66
CA PHE A 256 -9.50 0.93 7.78
C PHE A 256 -10.27 0.56 6.52
N PRO A 257 -10.02 -0.62 5.93
CA PRO A 257 -10.69 -0.98 4.71
C PRO A 257 -12.18 -1.28 4.89
N VAL A 258 -12.97 -1.00 3.86
CA VAL A 258 -14.40 -1.34 3.79
C VAL A 258 -14.61 -2.83 4.10
N GLY A 259 -15.60 -3.12 4.95
CA GLY A 259 -15.90 -4.46 5.45
C GLY A 259 -15.06 -4.91 6.65
N LYS A 260 -14.02 -4.15 7.05
CA LYS A 260 -13.23 -4.50 8.25
C LYS A 260 -14.04 -4.28 9.53
N ASN A 261 -13.93 -5.24 10.44
CA ASN A 261 -14.45 -5.16 11.79
C ASN A 261 -13.32 -4.77 12.74
N ILE A 262 -13.61 -3.88 13.68
CA ILE A 262 -12.75 -3.53 14.81
C ILE A 262 -13.49 -3.81 16.11
N VAL A 263 -12.75 -3.96 17.20
CA VAL A 263 -13.30 -4.24 18.53
C VAL A 263 -12.89 -3.13 19.50
N TYR A 264 -13.88 -2.57 20.21
CA TYR A 264 -13.63 -1.66 21.31
C TYR A 264 -13.35 -2.41 22.61
N THR A 265 -12.51 -1.80 23.43
CA THR A 265 -12.09 -2.30 24.74
C THR A 265 -12.14 -1.17 25.76
N CYS A 266 -12.55 -1.46 26.99
CA CYS A 266 -12.60 -0.46 28.06
C CYS A 266 -11.25 -0.33 28.77
N ASN A 267 -11.00 0.84 29.35
CA ASN A 267 -9.85 1.10 30.20
C ASN A 267 -9.91 0.29 31.50
N GLU A 268 -8.79 0.17 32.20
CA GLU A 268 -8.73 -0.49 33.50
C GLU A 268 -9.76 0.09 34.49
N GLY A 269 -10.42 -0.77 35.26
CA GLY A 269 -11.48 -0.38 36.20
C GLY A 269 -12.86 -0.20 35.58
N TYR A 270 -13.02 -0.49 34.28
CA TYR A 270 -14.28 -0.50 33.55
C TYR A 270 -14.56 -1.87 32.90
N SER A 271 -15.84 -2.20 32.71
CA SER A 271 -16.32 -3.34 31.94
C SER A 271 -17.16 -2.88 30.75
N LEU A 272 -17.02 -3.56 29.62
CA LEU A 272 -17.80 -3.29 28.43
C LEU A 272 -19.19 -3.92 28.50
N ILE A 273 -20.22 -3.14 28.19
CA ILE A 273 -21.62 -3.58 28.12
C ILE A 273 -22.17 -3.23 26.73
N GLY A 274 -22.65 -4.23 25.98
CA GLY A 274 -23.21 -4.08 24.64
C GLY A 274 -22.44 -4.85 23.57
N ASP A 275 -22.63 -4.48 22.30
CA ASP A 275 -21.87 -5.03 21.16
C ASP A 275 -20.58 -4.23 20.94
N PRO A 276 -19.38 -4.78 21.24
CA PRO A 276 -18.12 -4.06 21.13
C PRO A 276 -17.63 -3.87 19.69
N VAL A 277 -18.33 -4.42 18.70
CA VAL A 277 -17.87 -4.46 17.31
C VAL A 277 -18.34 -3.23 16.54
N ALA A 278 -17.43 -2.63 15.77
CA ALA A 278 -17.78 -1.66 14.73
C ALA A 278 -17.28 -2.12 13.37
N ARG A 279 -18.10 -1.92 12.33
CA ARG A 279 -17.81 -2.32 10.95
C ARG A 279 -17.69 -1.09 10.06
N CYS A 280 -16.64 -1.02 9.24
CA CYS A 280 -16.52 -0.02 8.19
C CYS A 280 -17.48 -0.38 7.04
N GLY A 281 -18.47 0.49 6.79
CA GLY A 281 -19.49 0.34 5.75
C GLY A 281 -19.01 0.78 4.37
N ASP A 282 -19.74 0.37 3.34
CA ASP A 282 -19.47 0.72 1.94
C ASP A 282 -19.68 2.23 1.66
N ASP A 283 -20.38 2.93 2.55
CA ASP A 283 -20.60 4.38 2.54
C ASP A 283 -19.48 5.18 3.22
N LEU A 284 -18.37 4.51 3.57
CA LEU A 284 -17.23 5.06 4.32
C LEU A 284 -17.60 5.51 5.74
N GLN A 285 -18.74 5.06 6.28
CA GLN A 285 -19.16 5.32 7.64
C GLN A 285 -18.98 4.08 8.53
N TRP A 286 -18.85 4.33 9.83
CA TRP A 286 -18.76 3.26 10.81
C TRP A 286 -20.15 2.85 11.29
N LEU A 287 -20.51 1.59 11.05
CA LEU A 287 -21.65 0.95 11.69
C LEU A 287 -21.22 0.48 13.09
N VAL A 288 -21.61 1.24 14.12
CA VAL A 288 -21.21 1.00 15.51
C VAL A 288 -22.38 0.37 16.28
N GLY A 289 -22.13 -0.77 16.93
CA GLY A 289 -23.09 -1.37 17.86
C GLY A 289 -23.34 -0.50 19.09
N GLU A 290 -24.51 -0.61 19.72
CA GLU A 290 -24.78 0.09 20.98
C GLU A 290 -23.93 -0.51 22.11
N MET A 291 -23.02 0.29 22.67
CA MET A 291 -22.12 -0.11 23.75
C MET A 291 -21.72 1.04 24.68
N HIS A 292 -21.31 0.71 25.91
CA HIS A 292 -20.70 1.67 26.83
C HIS A 292 -19.78 0.99 27.85
N CYS A 293 -18.81 1.76 28.37
CA CYS A 293 -17.93 1.33 29.45
C CYS A 293 -18.53 1.68 30.81
N GLN A 294 -18.89 0.65 31.59
CA GLN A 294 -19.42 0.79 32.94
C GLN A 294 -18.30 0.61 33.96
N LYS A 295 -18.24 1.46 34.98
CA LYS A 295 -17.26 1.33 36.07
C LYS A 295 -17.49 0.02 36.83
N ILE A 296 -16.40 -0.65 37.21
CA ILE A 296 -16.41 -1.87 38.05
C ILE A 296 -15.48 -1.77 39.27
N ALA A 297 -14.74 -0.67 39.39
CA ALA A 297 -13.82 -0.42 40.49
C ALA A 297 -14.06 0.95 41.13
N CYS A 298 -13.73 1.08 42.42
CA CYS A 298 -13.72 2.36 43.11
C CYS A 298 -12.48 3.16 42.68
N VAL A 299 -12.68 4.47 42.49
CA VAL A 299 -11.59 5.43 42.26
C VAL A 299 -11.34 6.19 43.56
N LEU A 300 -10.07 6.39 43.92
CA LEU A 300 -9.72 7.20 45.07
C LEU A 300 -9.97 8.68 44.75
N PRO A 301 -10.77 9.41 45.53
CA PRO A 301 -10.97 10.85 45.32
C PRO A 301 -9.64 11.61 45.39
N ALA A 302 -9.60 12.82 44.82
CA ALA A 302 -8.48 13.73 45.03
C ALA A 302 -8.33 14.02 46.52
N LEU A 303 -7.25 13.52 47.13
CA LEU A 303 -6.92 13.71 48.54
C LEU A 303 -6.27 15.08 48.74
N MET A 304 -6.59 15.76 49.84
CA MET A 304 -5.97 17.05 50.20
C MET A 304 -4.49 16.87 50.57
N ASP A 305 -3.71 17.94 50.40
CA ASP A 305 -2.29 17.95 50.77
C ASP A 305 -2.10 17.60 52.25
N GLY A 306 -1.14 16.70 52.53
CA GLY A 306 -0.89 16.17 53.87
C GLY A 306 -1.56 14.83 54.18
N ILE A 307 -2.46 14.33 53.31
CA ILE A 307 -3.08 13.01 53.41
C ILE A 307 -2.36 11.99 52.51
N GLN A 308 -1.93 10.87 53.08
CA GLN A 308 -1.31 9.75 52.37
C GLN A 308 -2.19 8.50 52.41
N SER A 309 -2.44 7.90 51.26
CA SER A 309 -3.17 6.63 51.12
C SER A 309 -2.24 5.45 50.90
N HIS A 310 -2.57 4.31 51.51
CA HIS A 310 -1.84 3.06 51.32
C HIS A 310 -2.78 1.84 51.28
N PRO A 311 -2.65 0.94 50.29
CA PRO A 311 -1.81 1.06 49.09
C PRO A 311 -2.36 2.13 48.14
N ARG A 312 -1.50 2.84 47.39
CA ARG A 312 -1.91 3.83 46.39
C ARG A 312 -2.05 3.16 45.01
N LYS A 313 -3.29 2.98 44.57
CA LYS A 313 -3.65 2.41 43.26
C LYS A 313 -4.57 3.39 42.52
N PRO A 314 -4.59 3.38 41.18
CA PRO A 314 -5.55 4.17 40.41
C PRO A 314 -6.98 3.64 40.57
N PHE A 315 -7.14 2.33 40.69
CA PHE A 315 -8.44 1.64 40.83
C PHE A 315 -8.38 0.61 41.96
N TYR A 316 -9.51 0.45 42.66
CA TYR A 316 -9.67 -0.50 43.76
C TYR A 316 -10.87 -1.42 43.52
N GLY A 317 -10.62 -2.72 43.60
CA GLY A 317 -11.68 -3.73 43.45
C GLY A 317 -12.66 -3.72 44.63
N VAL A 318 -13.88 -4.22 44.40
CA VAL A 318 -14.87 -4.40 45.47
C VAL A 318 -14.29 -5.28 46.59
N GLY A 319 -14.37 -4.80 47.84
CA GLY A 319 -13.80 -5.46 49.01
C GLY A 319 -12.36 -5.06 49.35
N GLU A 320 -11.64 -4.35 48.49
CA GLU A 320 -10.32 -3.82 48.82
C GLU A 320 -10.42 -2.69 49.85
N LYS A 321 -9.43 -2.62 50.76
CA LYS A 321 -9.31 -1.59 51.79
C LYS A 321 -8.18 -0.61 51.50
N VAL A 322 -8.42 0.66 51.75
CA VAL A 322 -7.43 1.74 51.73
C VAL A 322 -7.28 2.30 53.12
N THR A 323 -6.04 2.45 53.56
CA THR A 323 -5.72 3.09 54.84
C THR A 323 -5.21 4.49 54.57
N ILE A 324 -5.76 5.47 55.27
CA ILE A 324 -5.39 6.87 55.17
C ILE A 324 -4.56 7.25 56.39
N SER A 325 -3.49 8.00 56.17
CA SER A 325 -2.56 8.50 57.18
C SER A 325 -2.22 9.96 56.92
N CYS A 326 -1.87 10.69 57.97
CA CYS A 326 -1.43 12.08 57.84
C CYS A 326 0.10 12.19 57.79
N SER A 327 0.58 13.26 57.17
CA SER A 327 1.98 13.67 57.22
C SER A 327 2.46 13.95 58.66
N ARG A 328 3.79 13.94 58.88
CA ARG A 328 4.39 13.98 60.24
C ARG A 328 3.90 15.18 61.06
N GLY A 329 3.47 14.93 62.30
CA GLY A 329 3.01 15.97 63.24
C GLY A 329 1.53 16.31 63.18
N MET A 330 0.77 15.70 62.25
CA MET A 330 -0.68 15.85 62.15
C MET A 330 -1.37 14.57 62.62
N SER A 331 -2.49 14.70 63.32
CA SER A 331 -3.37 13.60 63.67
C SER A 331 -4.55 13.50 62.71
N LEU A 332 -4.88 12.28 62.27
CA LEU A 332 -6.05 12.01 61.45
C LEU A 332 -7.31 12.14 62.30
N GLU A 333 -8.24 12.97 61.86
CA GLU A 333 -9.57 13.09 62.43
C GLU A 333 -10.57 12.38 61.51
N GLY A 334 -11.28 11.41 62.07
CA GLY A 334 -12.18 10.51 61.34
C GLY A 334 -11.63 9.09 61.16
N PRO A 335 -12.29 8.26 60.33
CA PRO A 335 -11.92 6.87 60.12
C PRO A 335 -10.60 6.75 59.33
N SER A 336 -9.73 5.82 59.75
CA SER A 336 -8.43 5.59 59.11
C SER A 336 -8.46 4.55 57.99
N ALA A 337 -9.52 3.75 57.87
CA ALA A 337 -9.64 2.69 56.88
C ALA A 337 -10.99 2.76 56.16
N PHE A 338 -10.93 2.60 54.83
CA PHE A 338 -12.05 2.71 53.91
C PHE A 338 -12.13 1.46 53.05
N LEU A 339 -13.32 0.91 52.86
CA LEU A 339 -13.53 -0.23 51.98
C LEU A 339 -14.29 0.17 50.72
N CYS A 340 -13.89 -0.38 49.58
CA CYS A 340 -14.63 -0.26 48.34
C CYS A 340 -15.89 -1.16 48.41
N GLY A 341 -17.07 -0.54 48.52
CA GLY A 341 -18.34 -1.25 48.56
C GLY A 341 -18.78 -1.79 47.20
N SER A 342 -19.74 -2.71 47.20
CA SER A 342 -20.32 -3.28 45.97
C SER A 342 -21.08 -2.27 45.11
N SER A 343 -21.49 -1.14 45.69
CA SER A 343 -22.08 0.00 44.98
C SER A 343 -21.03 0.92 44.33
N LEU A 344 -19.75 0.51 44.29
CA LEU A 344 -18.62 1.27 43.79
C LEU A 344 -18.42 2.61 44.51
N LYS A 345 -18.81 2.63 45.79
CA LYS A 345 -18.66 3.76 46.70
C LYS A 345 -17.83 3.33 47.90
N TRP A 346 -17.01 4.26 48.39
CA TRP A 346 -16.24 4.06 49.61
C TRP A 346 -17.15 4.10 50.83
N SER A 347 -16.91 3.18 51.77
CA SER A 347 -17.57 3.16 53.07
C SER A 347 -16.52 3.10 54.18
N PRO A 348 -16.54 4.02 55.16
CA PRO A 348 -17.40 5.22 55.26
C PRO A 348 -17.10 6.27 54.17
N ASP A 349 -17.92 7.33 54.03
CA ASP A 349 -17.66 8.38 53.02
C ASP A 349 -16.36 9.16 53.36
N MET A 350 -15.44 9.20 52.40
CA MET A 350 -14.11 9.79 52.55
C MET A 350 -14.13 11.32 52.69
N LYS A 351 -15.26 11.99 52.42
CA LYS A 351 -15.41 13.45 52.59
C LYS A 351 -15.20 13.95 54.02
N SER A 352 -15.29 13.05 55.01
CA SER A 352 -15.19 13.39 56.44
C SER A 352 -13.77 13.40 56.99
N VAL A 353 -12.76 13.08 56.18
CA VAL A 353 -11.37 12.94 56.64
C VAL A 353 -10.63 14.26 56.63
N GLN A 354 -10.05 14.64 57.77
CA GLN A 354 -9.18 15.82 57.89
C GLN A 354 -7.93 15.49 58.70
N CYS A 355 -6.81 16.14 58.35
CA CYS A 355 -5.58 16.08 59.13
C CYS A 355 -5.45 17.38 59.93
N VAL A 356 -5.43 17.27 61.26
CA VAL A 356 -5.32 18.42 62.17
C VAL A 356 -3.99 18.40 62.92
N GLN A 357 -3.38 19.56 63.14
CA GLN A 357 -2.19 19.66 64.00
C GLN A 357 -2.62 19.55 65.47
N LYS A 358 -2.03 18.61 66.22
CA LYS A 358 -2.21 18.55 67.68
C LYS A 358 -1.04 19.24 68.35
N GLU A 359 -1.30 20.39 68.97
CA GLU A 359 -0.37 21.00 69.91
C GLU A 359 -0.32 20.15 71.19
N ALA A 360 0.89 19.80 71.63
CA ALA A 360 1.10 19.05 72.86
C ALA A 360 0.76 19.93 74.08
N PRO A 361 0.09 19.40 75.13
CA PRO A 361 -0.15 20.18 76.34
C PRO A 361 1.16 20.52 77.04
N LEU A 362 1.41 21.81 77.27
CA LEU A 362 2.52 22.29 78.10
C LEU A 362 2.32 21.84 79.55
N PRO A 363 3.32 21.20 80.21
CA PRO A 363 3.23 20.86 81.62
C PRO A 363 3.22 22.12 82.51
N PRO A 364 2.53 22.12 83.66
CA PRO A 364 2.43 23.29 84.53
C PRO A 364 3.79 23.65 85.14
N ALA A 365 4.12 24.94 85.13
CA ALA A 365 5.36 25.50 85.67
C ALA A 365 5.44 25.31 87.19
N VAL A 366 6.53 24.69 87.66
CA VAL A 366 6.91 24.61 89.09
C VAL A 366 7.77 25.84 89.43
N PRO A 367 7.51 26.58 90.52
CA PRO A 367 8.30 27.77 90.87
C PRO A 367 9.69 27.40 91.39
N GLU A 368 10.73 28.09 90.89
CA GLU A 368 12.09 28.03 91.44
C GLU A 368 12.21 28.90 92.70
N CYS A 369 12.66 28.30 93.81
CA CYS A 369 12.85 28.96 95.10
C CYS A 369 14.25 29.60 95.23
N GLN A 370 14.36 30.65 96.05
CA GLN A 370 15.64 31.33 96.28
C GLN A 370 16.64 30.42 97.02
N ARG A 371 17.94 30.74 96.96
CA ARG A 371 19.03 29.84 97.41
C ARG A 371 18.96 29.46 98.91
N TRP A 372 18.35 30.31 99.73
CA TRP A 372 18.08 30.11 101.17
C TRP A 372 16.70 29.50 101.47
N GLU A 373 15.94 29.11 100.45
CA GLU A 373 14.63 28.48 100.55
C GLU A 373 14.66 27.07 99.96
N LYS A 374 13.72 26.23 100.40
CA LYS A 374 13.42 24.94 99.81
C LYS A 374 11.94 24.89 99.42
N LEU A 375 11.63 24.19 98.34
CA LEU A 375 10.26 23.96 97.92
C LEU A 375 9.63 22.94 98.87
N GLN A 376 8.60 23.34 99.60
CA GLN A 376 7.83 22.45 100.47
C GLN A 376 6.34 22.76 100.29
N ASN A 377 5.56 21.75 99.89
CA ASN A 377 4.13 21.89 99.54
C ASN A 377 3.83 23.03 98.55
N SER A 378 4.57 23.07 97.44
CA SER A 378 4.41 24.05 96.34
C SER A 378 4.58 25.52 96.76
N ARG A 379 5.29 25.77 97.87
CA ARG A 379 5.69 27.10 98.33
C ARG A 379 7.15 27.06 98.76
N CYS A 380 7.86 28.16 98.57
CA CYS A 380 9.23 28.31 99.02
C CYS A 380 9.23 28.66 100.51
N VAL A 381 9.92 27.85 101.32
CA VAL A 381 10.08 28.07 102.76
C VAL A 381 11.56 28.14 103.11
N CYS A 382 11.92 29.02 104.04
CA CYS A 382 13.31 29.21 104.46
C CYS A 382 13.92 27.90 105.01
N LYS A 383 15.17 27.64 104.61
CA LYS A 383 15.96 26.52 105.14
C LYS A 383 16.25 26.74 106.63
N MET A 384 16.20 25.66 107.41
CA MET A 384 16.57 25.72 108.83
C MET A 384 18.09 25.91 108.96
N PRO A 385 18.61 26.50 110.07
CA PRO A 385 20.03 26.86 110.19
C PRO A 385 21.03 25.71 109.95
N TYR A 386 20.67 24.47 110.29
CA TYR A 386 21.50 23.28 110.04
C TYR A 386 21.43 22.78 108.58
N GLU A 387 20.45 23.22 107.79
CA GLU A 387 20.28 22.90 106.35
C GLU A 387 21.01 23.90 105.44
N CYS A 388 21.54 24.98 106.01
CA CYS A 388 22.44 25.91 105.34
C CYS A 388 23.88 25.37 105.48
N GLY A 389 24.34 24.63 104.46
CA GLY A 389 25.69 24.07 104.44
C GLY A 389 26.78 25.15 104.57
N ILE A 390 27.78 24.89 105.41
CA ILE A 390 28.97 25.74 105.56
C ILE A 390 29.77 25.66 104.26
N TRP A 391 29.68 26.70 103.43
CA TRP A 391 30.55 26.91 102.28
C TRP A 391 31.26 28.26 102.40
N SER A 392 32.56 28.19 102.18
CA SER A 392 33.58 29.20 102.37
C SER A 392 33.49 30.39 101.41
N SER A 393 33.95 31.54 101.92
CA SER A 393 34.42 32.76 101.24
C SER A 393 33.41 33.61 100.45
N SER A 394 32.73 34.55 101.12
CA SER A 394 32.98 36.00 101.02
C SER A 394 31.84 36.83 101.65
N VAL A 395 32.12 37.39 102.83
CA VAL A 395 31.51 38.53 103.55
C VAL A 395 30.00 38.83 103.37
N GLY A 396 29.24 38.62 104.44
CA GLY A 396 27.92 39.20 104.67
C GLY A 396 27.32 38.67 105.98
N GLN A 397 27.64 39.32 107.09
CA GLN A 397 27.24 38.95 108.46
C GLN A 397 25.71 38.83 108.62
N CYS A 398 25.24 37.72 109.21
CA CYS A 398 23.98 37.71 109.95
C CYS A 398 24.25 38.33 111.32
N HIS A 399 23.78 39.56 111.56
CA HIS A 399 23.72 40.10 112.90
C HIS A 399 22.47 39.56 113.61
N THR A 400 22.71 39.03 114.80
CA THR A 400 21.71 38.69 115.83
C THR A 400 21.20 39.95 116.52
N GLY A 401 19.92 39.95 116.91
CA GLY A 401 19.28 41.02 117.69
C GLY A 401 17.77 40.79 117.80
N LEU A 402 17.26 39.89 118.64
CA LEU A 402 16.83 40.09 120.04
C LEU A 402 15.63 41.04 120.22
N LEU A 403 14.65 40.57 121.02
CA LEU A 403 13.48 41.27 121.60
C LEU A 403 12.27 41.36 120.62
N ALA A 404 11.02 41.07 120.97
CA ALA A 404 10.29 40.94 122.23
C ALA A 404 9.15 39.90 122.04
N TRP A 405 8.95 38.92 122.93
CA TRP A 405 7.95 38.88 124.01
C TRP A 405 6.74 39.82 123.88
N GLU A 406 5.56 39.20 124.03
CA GLU A 406 4.25 39.77 124.38
C GLU A 406 3.51 40.54 123.28
N ASP A 407 2.51 39.88 122.68
CA ASP A 407 1.09 40.24 122.86
C ASP A 407 0.22 39.23 122.11
N LEU A 408 -0.43 38.32 122.86
CA LEU A 408 -1.82 38.43 123.30
C LEU A 408 -2.80 38.22 122.15
N ILE A 409 -3.32 37.00 121.98
CA ILE A 409 -4.43 36.39 122.76
C ILE A 409 -5.80 36.97 122.39
N SER A 410 -6.71 36.02 122.14
CA SER A 410 -8.17 36.12 122.26
C SER A 410 -8.93 36.75 121.09
N ALA A 411 -10.13 36.29 120.70
CA ALA A 411 -11.02 35.34 121.36
C ALA A 411 -12.27 35.07 120.49
N VAL A 412 -12.66 33.79 120.45
CA VAL A 412 -14.02 33.30 120.80
C VAL A 412 -15.09 33.39 119.69
N ASN A 413 -15.58 32.27 119.15
CA ASN A 413 -16.43 31.31 119.87
C ASN A 413 -16.21 29.83 119.48
N SER A 414 -16.07 29.01 120.53
CA SER A 414 -16.36 27.56 120.67
C SER A 414 -17.88 27.26 120.56
N PRO A 415 -18.39 26.01 120.71
CA PRO A 415 -17.71 24.72 120.92
C PRO A 415 -18.20 23.52 120.05
N ASN A 416 -17.29 22.55 119.91
CA ASN A 416 -17.45 21.10 120.08
C ASN A 416 -18.84 20.40 119.97
N ARG A 417 -18.87 19.48 118.99
CA ARG A 417 -18.93 18.00 119.15
C ARG A 417 -20.30 17.31 119.18
N LEU A 418 -20.27 16.12 118.54
CA LEU A 418 -21.22 14.97 118.51
C LEU A 418 -22.20 15.05 117.33
N GLN A 419 -22.44 14.03 116.49
CA GLN A 419 -22.00 12.64 116.46
C GLN A 419 -22.44 12.01 115.11
N SER A 420 -21.58 11.19 114.51
CA SER A 420 -21.92 9.92 113.82
C SER A 420 -22.75 9.93 112.50
N PRO A 421 -22.67 8.82 111.73
CA PRO A 421 -22.95 8.73 110.29
C PRO A 421 -24.33 8.13 110.00
N SER A 422 -24.81 8.20 108.75
CA SER A 422 -25.66 7.14 108.16
C SER A 422 -25.90 7.35 106.66
N VAL A 423 -25.62 6.28 105.93
CA VAL A 423 -26.26 5.77 104.69
C VAL A 423 -25.99 6.50 103.38
#